data_AF-A0A925SEH9-F1
#
_entry.id   AF-A0A925SEH9-F1
#
_cell.length_a   1.000
_cell.length_b   1.000
_cell.length_c   1.000
_cell.angle_alpha   90.00
_cell.angle_beta   90.00
_cell.angle_gamma   90.00
#
_symmetry.space_group_name_H-M   'P 1'
#
loop_
_entity.id
_entity.type
_entity.pdbx_description
1 polymer ?
#
loop_
_entity_poly.entity_id
_entity_poly.type
_entity_poly.pdbx_seq_one_letter_code
_entity_poly.pdbx_strand_id
1 'polypeptide(L)' 'MSSNTDFLLGIEDLTVSFDGFKAVDGLNLYIEKEELRVIIGPNGA' A
#
# COMPACT_ATOMS: atom_id res chain seq x y z
N MET A 1 16.50 -16.78 -11.85
CA MET A 1 16.65 -15.37 -11.45
C MET A 1 15.56 -15.10 -10.42
N SER A 2 15.89 -15.16 -9.14
CA SER A 2 14.99 -14.77 -8.06
C SER A 2 15.21 -13.28 -7.81
N SER A 3 14.32 -12.44 -8.32
CA SER A 3 14.23 -11.05 -7.88
C SER A 3 13.61 -11.04 -6.48
N ASN A 4 14.40 -11.40 -5.46
CA ASN A 4 14.03 -11.14 -4.08
C ASN A 4 14.25 -9.65 -3.83
N THR A 5 13.29 -8.83 -4.23
CA THR A 5 13.06 -7.57 -3.54
C THR A 5 12.49 -7.95 -2.17
N ASP A 6 13.37 -8.15 -1.18
CA ASP A 6 13.01 -8.44 0.21
C ASP A 6 12.40 -7.20 0.86
N PHE A 7 11.19 -6.83 0.43
CA PHE A 7 10.42 -5.80 1.08
C PHE A 7 10.05 -6.27 2.50
N LEU A 8 10.18 -5.40 3.48
CA LEU A 8 9.69 -5.65 4.83
C LEU A 8 8.16 -5.69 4.87
N LEU A 9 7.52 -4.85 4.05
CA LEU A 9 6.08 -4.86 3.81
C LEU A 9 5.84 -4.82 2.30
N GLY A 10 5.05 -5.76 1.79
CA GLY A 10 4.53 -5.75 0.43
C GLY A 10 3.01 -5.84 0.47
N ILE A 11 2.35 -4.91 -0.23
CA ILE A 11 0.91 -4.84 -0.43
C ILE A 11 0.68 -4.80 -1.93
N GLU A 12 -0.20 -5.67 -2.39
CA GLU A 12 -0.59 -5.80 -3.80
C GLU A 12 -2.11 -5.71 -3.92
N ASP A 13 -2.57 -4.94 -4.91
CA ASP A 13 -3.95 -4.77 -5.34
C ASP A 13 -4.95 -4.55 -4.19
N LEU A 14 -4.53 -3.86 -3.12
CA LEU A 14 -5.38 -3.65 -1.95
C LEU A 14 -6.59 -2.80 -2.33
N THR A 15 -7.77 -3.38 -2.13
CA THR A 15 -9.05 -2.70 -2.30
C THR A 15 -9.85 -2.79 -1.01
N VAL A 16 -10.32 -1.65 -0.52
CA VAL A 16 -11.17 -1.56 0.67
C VAL A 16 -12.46 -0.86 0.26
N SER A 17 -13.60 -1.49 0.55
CA SER A 17 -14.92 -0.96 0.19
C SER A 17 -15.85 -0.90 1.40
N PHE A 18 -16.62 0.19 1.48
CA PHE A 18 -17.64 0.44 2.50
C PHE A 18 -18.85 1.08 1.83
N ASP A 19 -20.05 0.53 2.04
CA ASP A 19 -21.32 1.08 1.53
C ASP A 19 -21.32 1.42 0.02
N GLY A 20 -20.73 0.54 -0.78
CA GLY A 20 -20.58 0.74 -2.24
C GLY A 20 -19.50 1.75 -2.65
N PHE A 21 -18.86 2.43 -1.70
CA PHE A 21 -17.72 3.31 -1.92
C PHE A 21 -16.40 2.55 -1.74
N LYS A 22 -15.49 2.65 -2.71
CA LYS A 22 -14.12 2.14 -2.58
C LYS A 22 -13.27 3.20 -1.87
N ALA A 23 -12.97 2.96 -0.60
CA ALA A 23 -12.09 3.82 0.18
C ALA A 23 -10.61 3.65 -0.19
N VAL A 24 -10.22 2.45 -0.65
CA VAL A 24 -8.91 2.17 -1.26
C VAL A 24 -9.20 1.35 -2.52
N ASP A 25 -8.56 1.68 -3.65
CA ASP A 25 -8.78 0.99 -4.92
C ASP A 25 -7.44 0.62 -5.58
N GLY A 26 -7.09 -0.66 -5.53
CA GLY A 26 -5.88 -1.20 -6.17
C GLY A 26 -4.56 -0.60 -5.68
N LEU A 27 -4.39 -0.41 -4.37
CA LEU A 27 -3.14 0.11 -3.81
C LEU A 27 -2.04 -0.94 -3.81
N ASN A 28 -0.91 -0.58 -4.44
CA ASN A 28 0.36 -1.29 -4.32
C ASN A 28 1.32 -0.46 -3.45
N LEU A 29 1.88 -1.07 -2.40
CA LEU A 29 2.81 -0.41 -1.47
C LEU A 29 3.91 -1.38 -1.06
N TYR A 30 5.16 -0.92 -1.18
CA TYR A 30 6.33 -1.66 -0.74
C TYR A 30 7.18 -0.79 0.16
N ILE A 31 7.64 -1.36 1.28
CA ILE A 31 8.51 -0.68 2.23
C ILE A 31 9.71 -1.59 2.51
N GLU A 32 10.91 -1.03 2.40
CA GLU A 32 12.16 -1.73 2.69
C GLU A 32 12.48 -1.72 4.19
N LYS A 33 13.41 -2.60 4.59
CA LYS A 33 13.92 -2.59 5.97
C LYS A 33 14.65 -1.27 6.24
N GLU A 34 14.44 -0.70 7.43
CA GLU A 34 15.02 0.60 7.84
C GLU A 34 14.51 1.82 7.05
N GLU A 35 13.44 1.67 6.25
CA GLU A 35 12.78 2.78 5.57
C GLU A 35 11.76 3.50 6.47
N LEU A 36 11.81 4.84 6.48
CA LEU A 36 10.75 5.68 7.03
C LEU A 36 9.86 6.19 5.89
N ARG A 37 8.66 5.62 5.78
CA ARG A 37 7.63 6.05 4.83
C ARG A 37 6.54 6.85 5.54
N VAL A 38 6.16 8.00 4.99
CA VAL A 38 5.01 8.78 5.45
C VAL A 38 3.97 8.82 4.34
N ILE A 39 2.73 8.48 4.68
CA ILE A 39 1.56 8.62 3.80
C ILE A 39 0.83 9.88 4.23
N ILE A 40 0.53 10.76 3.28
CA ILE A 40 -0.21 12.00 3.50
C ILE A 40 -1.39 12.05 2.54
N GLY A 41 -2.45 12.73 2.96
CA GLY A 41 -3.64 12.94 2.16
C GLY A 41 -4.54 14.02 2.74
N PRO A 42 -5.41 14.64 1.92
CA PRO A 42 -6.48 15.49 2.42
C PRO A 42 -7.49 14.67 3.25
N ASN A 43 -8.36 15.35 4.00
CA ASN A 43 -9.42 14.68 4.75
C ASN A 43 -10.31 13.86 3.80
N GLY A 44 -10.42 12.55 4.07
CA GLY A 44 -11.22 11.62 3.28
C GLY A 44 -10.46 10.88 2.17
N ALA A 45 -9.13 11.07 2.07
CA ALA A 45 -8.24 10.20 1.30
C ALA A 45 -7.75 9.00 2.12
#